data_AF-A0A969THN1-F1
#
_entry.id   AF-A0A969THN1-F1
#
_cell.length_a   1.000
_cell.length_b   1.000
_cell.length_c   1.000
_cell.angle_alpha   90.00
_cell.angle_beta   90.00
_cell.angle_gamma   90.00
#
_symmetry.space_group_name_H-M   'P 1'
#
loop_
_entity.id
_entity.type
_entity.pdbx_description
1 polymer ?
#
loop_
_entity_poly.entity_id
_entity_poly.type
_entity_poly.pdbx_seq_one_letter_code
_entity_poly.pdbx_strand_id
1 'polypeptide(L)'
;MNLTTSTLKTMFFQVFDTVLTAHSTVYVSGPIETGRLFYESLVNDGAATPQVRLINQQRLHQFANHLRQRLQRPVLDPTPLAVPGWNGQDYITFYLEVIQQYICESWFIAGWEYSTGATAEFWFCIEHHVPCYAETGEPLTAEHGNHLIGRAAAYVESLGLDSTLLRSRIH
;
A
#
# COMPACT_ATOMS: atom_id res chain seq x y z
N MET A 1 24.97 10.07 16.34
CA MET A 1 23.81 10.99 16.31
C MET A 1 22.66 10.24 15.69
N ASN A 2 21.48 10.25 16.31
CA ASN A 2 20.27 9.67 15.70
C ASN A 2 19.67 10.70 14.75
N LEU A 3 19.42 10.31 13.50
CA LEU A 3 18.74 11.18 12.53
C LEU A 3 17.25 11.25 12.87
N THR A 4 16.64 12.41 12.66
CA THR A 4 15.18 12.57 12.84
C THR A 4 14.42 11.97 11.67
N THR A 5 13.14 11.59 11.86
CA THR A 5 12.26 11.12 10.78
C THR A 5 12.21 12.11 9.62
N SER A 6 12.12 13.41 9.90
CA SER A 6 12.12 14.46 8.88
C SER A 6 13.42 14.47 8.06
N THR A 7 14.57 14.38 8.73
CA THR A 7 15.87 14.33 8.05
C THR A 7 15.99 13.10 7.13
N LEU A 8 15.55 11.93 7.60
CA LEU A 8 15.57 10.70 6.80
C LEU A 8 14.66 10.81 5.57
N LYS A 9 13.44 11.33 5.74
CA LYS A 9 12.52 11.57 4.61
C LYS A 9 13.17 12.46 3.56
N THR A 10 13.73 13.61 3.95
CA THR A 10 14.42 14.53 3.02
C THR A 10 15.54 13.83 2.26
N MET A 11 16.34 12.99 2.92
CA MET A 11 17.40 12.24 2.25
C MET A 11 16.85 11.25 1.22
N PHE A 12 15.74 10.54 1.51
CA PHE A 12 15.12 9.64 0.54
C PHE A 12 14.60 10.39 -0.69
N PHE A 13 13.93 11.52 -0.49
CA PHE A 13 13.47 12.36 -1.61
C PHE A 13 14.62 12.88 -2.46
N GLN A 14 15.70 13.34 -1.83
CA GLN A 14 16.91 13.74 -2.56
C GLN A 14 17.49 12.60 -3.41
N VAL A 15 17.51 11.37 -2.88
CA VAL A 15 17.94 10.19 -3.65
C VAL A 15 16.99 9.93 -4.83
N PHE A 16 15.68 9.97 -4.61
CA PHE A 16 14.70 9.80 -5.69
C PHE A 16 14.85 10.87 -6.77
N ASP A 17 15.07 12.13 -6.40
CA ASP A 17 15.27 13.24 -7.35
C ASP A 17 16.48 13.04 -8.28
N THR A 18 17.46 12.19 -7.91
CA THR A 18 18.60 11.90 -8.77
C THR A 18 18.30 10.92 -9.90
N VAL A 19 17.21 10.16 -9.82
CA VAL A 19 16.90 9.05 -10.74
C VAL A 19 15.47 9.06 -11.28
N LEU A 20 14.51 9.64 -10.56
CA LEU A 20 13.11 9.70 -10.94
C LEU A 20 12.76 11.09 -11.46
N THR A 21 12.03 11.13 -12.57
CA THR A 21 11.34 12.35 -12.99
C THR A 21 9.97 12.42 -12.32
N ALA A 22 9.45 13.63 -12.07
CA ALA A 22 8.09 13.82 -11.56
C ALA A 22 7.08 13.03 -12.41
N HIS A 23 6.13 12.37 -11.75
CA HIS A 23 5.06 11.57 -12.39
C HIS A 23 5.55 10.67 -13.53
N SER A 24 6.63 9.91 -13.30
CA SER A 24 7.20 8.98 -14.29
C SER A 24 7.22 7.52 -13.83
N THR A 25 6.89 7.27 -12.56
CA THR A 25 7.07 5.98 -11.91
C THR A 25 5.73 5.31 -11.63
N VAL A 26 5.69 3.99 -11.78
CA VAL A 26 4.53 3.17 -11.42
C VAL A 26 4.67 2.76 -9.96
N TYR A 27 3.59 2.84 -9.18
CA TYR A 27 3.57 2.36 -7.79
C TYR A 27 2.82 1.05 -7.67
N VAL A 28 3.26 0.18 -6.77
CA VAL A 28 2.56 -1.05 -6.42
C VAL A 28 2.11 -0.98 -4.98
N SER A 29 0.81 -1.13 -4.76
CA SER A 29 0.16 -1.06 -3.45
C SER A 29 -0.53 -2.37 -3.10
N GLY A 30 -0.52 -2.72 -1.82
CA GLY A 30 -1.16 -3.92 -1.31
C GLY A 30 -0.81 -4.22 0.14
N PRO A 31 -1.26 -5.37 0.67
CA PRO A 31 -0.97 -5.78 2.03
C PRO A 31 0.52 -5.91 2.29
N ILE A 32 0.97 -5.41 3.44
CA ILE A 32 2.29 -5.70 4.03
C ILE A 32 2.06 -6.23 5.45
N GLU A 33 1.64 -5.35 6.35
CA GLU A 33 1.37 -5.68 7.77
C GLU A 33 -0.05 -6.19 7.95
N THR A 34 -1.03 -5.38 7.52
CA THR A 34 -2.46 -5.71 7.56
C THR A 34 -2.92 -6.19 6.19
N GLY A 35 -3.75 -7.22 6.22
CA GLY A 35 -4.31 -7.90 5.05
C GLY A 35 -5.25 -9.02 5.49
N ARG A 36 -5.86 -9.72 4.56
CA ARG A 36 -6.82 -10.79 4.88
C ARG A 36 -6.24 -11.87 5.81
N LEU A 37 -5.03 -12.34 5.51
CA LEU A 37 -4.32 -13.36 6.31
C LEU A 37 -4.01 -12.87 7.74
N PHE A 38 -3.82 -11.56 7.92
CA PHE A 38 -3.62 -10.98 9.26
C PHE A 38 -4.87 -11.17 10.12
N TYR A 39 -6.04 -10.80 9.60
CA TYR A 39 -7.30 -10.97 10.32
C TYR A 39 -7.63 -12.44 10.58
N GLU A 40 -7.37 -13.32 9.61
CA GLU A 40 -7.57 -14.77 9.79
C GLU A 40 -6.64 -15.36 10.86
N SER A 41 -5.37 -14.93 10.91
CA SER A 41 -4.41 -15.36 11.93
C SER A 41 -4.79 -14.84 13.32
N LEU A 42 -5.35 -13.62 13.43
CA LEU A 42 -5.87 -13.12 14.71
C LEU A 42 -6.98 -14.01 15.29
N VAL A 43 -7.87 -14.52 14.44
CA VAL A 43 -8.95 -15.42 14.89
C VAL A 43 -8.42 -16.80 15.25
N ASN A 44 -7.59 -17.37 14.39
CA ASN A 44 -7.15 -18.75 14.52
C ASN A 44 -6.07 -18.94 15.60
N ASP A 45 -5.14 -17.99 15.68
CA ASP A 45 -3.93 -18.10 16.48
C ASP A 45 -3.92 -17.12 17.67
N GLY A 46 -4.89 -16.20 17.74
CA GLY A 46 -4.95 -15.13 18.74
C GLY A 46 -3.93 -14.00 18.54
N ALA A 47 -3.07 -14.11 17.53
CA ALA A 47 -2.04 -13.14 17.20
C ALA A 47 -1.63 -13.26 15.73
N ALA A 48 -1.20 -12.15 15.12
CA ALA A 48 -0.64 -12.18 13.77
C ALA A 48 0.76 -12.81 13.80
N THR A 49 0.99 -13.79 12.93
CA THR A 49 2.31 -14.42 12.81
C THR A 49 3.24 -13.61 11.90
N PRO A 50 4.57 -13.59 12.16
CA PRO A 50 5.55 -12.97 11.25
C PRO A 50 5.49 -13.52 9.81
N GLN A 51 5.00 -14.75 9.66
CA GLN A 51 4.82 -15.40 8.36
C GLN A 51 3.81 -14.67 7.47
N VAL A 52 2.76 -14.05 8.04
CA VAL A 52 1.78 -13.27 7.28
C VAL A 52 2.45 -12.11 6.55
N ARG A 53 3.30 -11.35 7.26
CA ARG A 53 4.05 -10.25 6.67
C ARG A 53 4.95 -10.73 5.53
N LEU A 54 5.67 -11.83 5.75
CA LEU A 54 6.57 -12.39 4.74
C LEU A 54 5.82 -12.79 3.47
N ILE A 55 4.67 -13.47 3.60
CA ILE A 55 3.82 -13.88 2.47
C ILE A 55 3.33 -12.64 1.70
N ASN A 56 2.85 -11.63 2.43
CA ASN A 56 2.37 -10.38 1.84
C ASN A 56 3.48 -9.65 1.05
N GLN A 57 4.65 -9.47 1.66
CA GLN A 57 5.81 -8.83 1.01
C GLN A 57 6.26 -9.61 -0.22
N GLN A 58 6.34 -10.94 -0.14
CA GLN A 58 6.72 -11.77 -1.29
C GLN A 58 5.77 -11.61 -2.46
N ARG A 59 4.46 -11.62 -2.23
CA ARG A 59 3.45 -11.42 -3.28
C ARG A 59 3.58 -10.04 -3.92
N LEU A 60 3.67 -8.99 -3.11
CA LEU A 60 3.77 -7.61 -3.60
C LEU A 60 5.06 -7.41 -4.41
N HIS A 61 6.19 -7.94 -3.93
CA HIS A 61 7.47 -7.90 -4.63
C HIS A 61 7.45 -8.66 -5.97
N GLN A 62 6.85 -9.85 -6.00
CA GLN A 62 6.70 -10.64 -7.23
C GLN A 62 5.87 -9.87 -8.27
N PHE A 63 4.78 -9.26 -7.85
CA PHE A 63 3.95 -8.46 -8.75
C PHE A 63 4.69 -7.21 -9.25
N ALA A 64 5.44 -6.52 -8.38
CA ALA A 64 6.28 -5.40 -8.80
C ALA A 64 7.32 -5.82 -9.85
N ASN A 65 7.96 -6.98 -9.68
CA ASN A 65 8.89 -7.52 -10.69
C ASN A 65 8.19 -7.85 -12.01
N HIS A 66 6.97 -8.42 -11.96
CA HIS A 66 6.16 -8.64 -13.16
C HIS A 66 5.87 -7.32 -13.88
N LEU A 67 5.49 -6.26 -13.15
CA LEU A 67 5.27 -4.94 -13.75
C LEU A 67 6.55 -4.36 -14.35
N ARG A 68 7.73 -4.52 -13.71
CA ARG A 68 9.01 -4.04 -14.28
C ARG A 68 9.34 -4.70 -15.62
N GLN A 69 8.96 -5.97 -15.79
CA GLN A 69 9.16 -6.70 -17.04
C GLN A 69 8.17 -6.28 -18.12
N ARG A 70 6.93 -5.96 -17.72
CA ARG A 70 5.84 -5.62 -18.62
C ARG A 70 5.83 -4.15 -19.04
N LEU A 71 6.09 -3.25 -18.08
CA LEU A 71 6.04 -1.81 -18.24
C LEU A 71 7.46 -1.31 -18.48
N GLN A 72 7.69 -0.58 -19.57
CA GLN A 72 8.96 0.09 -19.84
C GLN A 72 9.13 1.36 -18.99
N ARG A 73 8.78 1.28 -17.70
CA ARG A 73 8.76 2.38 -16.74
C ARG A 73 9.33 1.90 -15.40
N PRO A 74 9.97 2.76 -14.60
CA PRO A 74 10.33 2.43 -13.23
C PRO A 74 9.11 1.98 -12.43
N VAL A 75 9.29 0.97 -11.58
CA VAL A 75 8.24 0.48 -10.67
C VAL A 75 8.77 0.55 -9.24
N LEU A 76 8.09 1.34 -8.41
CA LEU A 76 8.37 1.48 -6.99
C LEU A 76 7.63 0.40 -6.22
N ASP A 77 8.42 -0.38 -5.47
CA ASP A 77 7.97 -1.45 -4.58
C ASP A 77 8.25 -1.01 -3.14
N PRO A 78 7.22 -0.83 -2.30
CA PRO A 78 7.40 -0.37 -0.94
C PRO A 78 7.98 -1.44 0.01
N THR A 79 7.93 -2.73 -0.36
CA THR A 79 8.27 -3.84 0.56
C THR A 79 9.69 -3.84 1.13
N PRO A 80 10.75 -3.39 0.44
CA PRO A 80 12.11 -3.51 0.95
C PRO A 80 12.47 -2.45 2.00
N LEU A 81 11.71 -1.36 2.09
CA LEU A 81 12.04 -0.25 2.98
C LEU A 81 11.69 -0.61 4.44
N ALA A 82 12.72 -0.66 5.29
CA ALA A 82 12.58 -0.82 6.73
C ALA A 82 13.44 0.24 7.43
N VAL A 83 12.78 1.26 7.97
CA VAL A 83 13.42 2.37 8.68
C VAL A 83 13.23 2.16 10.19
N PRO A 84 14.31 2.01 10.98
CA PRO A 84 14.21 1.89 12.42
C PRO A 84 13.46 3.07 13.06
N GLY A 85 12.51 2.76 13.92
CA GLY A 85 11.72 3.75 14.65
C GLY A 85 10.50 4.29 13.91
N TRP A 86 10.32 3.97 12.62
CA TRP A 86 9.08 4.31 11.91
C TRP A 86 7.95 3.37 12.33
N ASN A 87 6.80 3.96 12.64
CA ASN A 87 5.54 3.25 12.82
C ASN A 87 4.73 3.22 11.50
N GLY A 88 3.59 2.53 11.49
CA GLY A 88 2.75 2.42 10.29
C GLY A 88 2.29 3.77 9.72
N GLN A 89 2.04 4.77 10.57
CA GLN A 89 1.66 6.11 10.12
C GLN A 89 2.82 6.83 9.44
N ASP A 90 4.06 6.67 9.92
CA ASP A 90 5.24 7.25 9.28
C ASP A 90 5.41 6.72 7.84
N TYR A 91 5.23 5.40 7.64
CA TYR A 91 5.27 4.78 6.32
C TYR A 91 4.15 5.28 5.41
N ILE A 92 2.90 5.31 5.89
CA ILE A 92 1.77 5.82 5.11
C ILE A 92 2.07 7.24 4.66
N THR A 93 2.40 8.13 5.60
CA THR A 93 2.67 9.54 5.26
C THR A 93 3.81 9.67 4.27
N PHE A 94 4.90 8.92 4.44
CA PHE A 94 6.00 8.91 3.47
C PHE A 94 5.56 8.47 2.06
N TYR A 95 4.83 7.37 1.95
CA TYR A 95 4.41 6.86 0.63
C TYR A 95 3.35 7.73 -0.04
N LEU A 96 2.47 8.40 0.72
CA LEU A 96 1.55 9.40 0.13
C LEU A 96 2.33 10.57 -0.50
N GLU A 97 3.36 11.08 0.17
CA GLU A 97 4.26 12.11 -0.39
C GLU A 97 4.98 11.60 -1.65
N VAL A 98 5.44 10.34 -1.65
CA VAL A 98 6.06 9.70 -2.83
C VAL A 98 5.06 9.59 -4.00
N ILE A 99 3.82 9.15 -3.72
CA ILE A 99 2.74 9.06 -4.71
C ILE A 99 2.50 10.42 -5.34
N GLN A 100 2.39 11.46 -4.52
CA GLN A 100 2.14 12.82 -4.98
C GLN A 100 3.24 13.33 -5.92
N GLN A 101 4.51 13.01 -5.65
CA GLN A 101 5.64 13.61 -6.37
C GLN A 101 6.04 12.84 -7.64
N TYR A 102 6.07 11.50 -7.58
CA TYR A 102 6.76 10.70 -8.60
C TYR A 102 5.85 9.75 -9.35
N ILE A 103 4.67 9.44 -8.82
CA ILE A 103 3.85 8.36 -9.33
C ILE A 103 2.92 8.84 -10.44
N CYS A 104 2.86 8.09 -11.53
CA CYS A 104 1.99 8.34 -12.69
C CYS A 104 0.79 7.40 -12.76
N GLU A 105 0.87 6.24 -12.12
CA GLU A 105 -0.23 5.29 -11.94
C GLU A 105 0.10 4.33 -10.79
N SER A 106 -0.93 3.85 -10.11
CA SER A 106 -0.83 2.91 -8.98
C SER A 106 -1.55 1.61 -9.31
N TRP A 107 -0.91 0.49 -9.01
CA TRP A 107 -1.46 -0.85 -9.20
C TRP A 107 -1.70 -1.52 -7.86
N PHE A 108 -2.94 -1.96 -7.62
CA PHE A 108 -3.39 -2.55 -6.39
C PHE A 108 -3.53 -4.06 -6.54
N ILE A 109 -2.72 -4.82 -5.80
CA ILE A 109 -2.79 -6.29 -5.83
C ILE A 109 -4.03 -6.80 -5.10
N ALA A 110 -4.50 -8.00 -5.44
CA ALA A 110 -5.68 -8.56 -4.79
C ALA A 110 -5.51 -8.64 -3.26
N GLY A 111 -6.54 -8.21 -2.52
CA GLY A 111 -6.54 -8.14 -1.07
C GLY A 111 -6.06 -6.79 -0.51
N TRP A 112 -5.71 -5.81 -1.35
CA TRP A 112 -5.37 -4.45 -0.93
C TRP A 112 -6.46 -3.81 -0.06
N GLU A 113 -7.72 -4.14 -0.29
CA GLU A 113 -8.88 -3.61 0.42
C GLU A 113 -8.93 -3.98 1.91
N TYR A 114 -8.14 -4.99 2.32
CA TYR A 114 -7.95 -5.38 3.73
C TYR A 114 -6.79 -4.64 4.40
N SER A 115 -5.97 -3.92 3.63
CA SER A 115 -4.79 -3.24 4.16
C SER A 115 -5.09 -1.79 4.49
N THR A 116 -4.81 -1.38 5.73
CA THR A 116 -4.98 0.01 6.18
C THR A 116 -4.10 0.98 5.39
N GLY A 117 -2.88 0.57 5.02
CA GLY A 117 -1.97 1.39 4.22
C GLY A 117 -2.45 1.50 2.78
N ALA A 118 -2.71 0.36 2.13
CA ALA A 118 -3.13 0.35 0.73
C ALA A 118 -4.48 1.06 0.51
N THR A 119 -5.42 0.97 1.45
CA THR A 119 -6.69 1.71 1.38
C THR A 119 -6.50 3.22 1.51
N ALA A 120 -5.54 3.69 2.32
CA ALA A 120 -5.19 5.11 2.38
C ALA A 120 -4.51 5.58 1.07
N GLU A 121 -3.60 4.77 0.53
CA GLU A 121 -2.93 5.05 -0.74
C GLU A 121 -3.92 5.10 -1.93
N PHE A 122 -4.91 4.20 -1.95
CA PHE A 122 -5.98 4.21 -2.95
C PHE A 122 -6.75 5.52 -2.93
N TRP A 123 -7.26 5.95 -1.78
CA TRP A 123 -8.02 7.19 -1.70
C TRP A 123 -7.19 8.41 -2.05
N PHE A 124 -5.94 8.44 -1.60
CA PHE A 124 -5.03 9.50 -1.99
C PHE A 124 -4.85 9.56 -3.51
N CYS A 125 -4.70 8.40 -4.18
CA CYS A 125 -4.62 8.36 -5.63
C CYS A 125 -5.90 8.88 -6.30
N ILE A 126 -7.09 8.50 -5.79
CA ILE A 126 -8.39 8.98 -6.31
C ILE A 126 -8.51 10.51 -6.16
N GLU A 127 -8.23 11.04 -4.97
CA GLU A 127 -8.31 12.47 -4.64
C GLU A 127 -7.33 13.31 -5.47
N HIS A 128 -6.16 12.76 -5.78
CA HIS A 128 -5.12 13.41 -6.58
C HIS A 128 -5.14 13.04 -8.07
N HIS A 129 -6.18 12.36 -8.53
CA HIS A 129 -6.36 11.95 -9.92
C HIS A 129 -5.21 11.10 -10.50
N VAL A 130 -4.55 10.30 -9.65
CA VAL A 130 -3.58 9.29 -10.07
C VAL A 130 -4.35 8.04 -10.52
N PRO A 131 -4.20 7.59 -11.79
CA PRO A 131 -4.85 6.39 -12.29
C PRO A 131 -4.57 5.16 -11.40
N CYS A 132 -5.63 4.45 -11.05
CA CYS A 132 -5.57 3.24 -10.24
C CYS A 132 -5.98 2.03 -11.07
N TYR A 133 -5.23 0.94 -10.97
CA TYR A 133 -5.52 -0.32 -11.65
C TYR A 133 -5.53 -1.48 -10.68
N ALA A 134 -6.42 -2.45 -10.91
CA ALA A 134 -6.38 -3.74 -10.24
C ALA A 134 -5.21 -4.59 -10.77
N GLU A 135 -4.86 -5.65 -10.05
CA GLU A 135 -3.86 -6.65 -10.47
C GLU A 135 -4.09 -7.16 -11.91
N THR A 136 -5.37 -7.25 -12.31
CA THR A 136 -5.83 -7.68 -13.64
C THR A 136 -5.59 -6.66 -14.75
N GLY A 137 -5.31 -5.40 -14.41
CA GLY A 137 -5.20 -4.27 -15.34
C GLY A 137 -6.49 -3.52 -15.59
N GLU A 138 -7.58 -3.91 -14.94
CA GLU A 138 -8.83 -3.16 -14.98
C GLU A 138 -8.71 -1.87 -14.16
N PRO A 139 -9.23 -0.73 -14.64
CA PRO A 139 -9.27 0.49 -13.85
C PRO A 139 -10.06 0.32 -12.54
N LEU A 140 -9.52 0.84 -11.44
CA LEU A 140 -10.21 0.92 -10.16
C LEU A 140 -10.79 2.33 -9.98
N THR A 141 -12.12 2.43 -9.95
CA THR A 141 -12.85 3.67 -9.68
C THR A 141 -13.10 3.83 -8.18
N ALA A 142 -13.42 5.06 -7.76
CA ALA A 142 -13.82 5.34 -6.38
C ALA A 142 -15.00 4.47 -5.91
N GLU A 143 -16.03 4.31 -6.76
CA GLU A 143 -17.19 3.45 -6.48
C GLU A 143 -16.79 1.98 -6.28
N HIS A 144 -15.96 1.46 -7.19
CA HIS A 144 -15.48 0.08 -7.07
C HIS A 144 -14.61 -0.10 -5.82
N GLY A 145 -13.71 0.84 -5.53
CA GLY A 145 -12.90 0.83 -4.32
C GLY A 145 -13.74 0.85 -3.04
N ASN A 146 -14.72 1.74 -2.95
CA ASN A 146 -15.70 1.78 -1.85
C ASN A 146 -16.39 0.44 -1.64
N HIS A 147 -16.84 -0.20 -2.73
CA HIS A 147 -17.49 -1.50 -2.67
C HIS A 147 -16.54 -2.58 -2.12
N LEU A 148 -15.30 -2.63 -2.60
CA LEU A 148 -14.30 -3.60 -2.15
C LEU A 148 -13.93 -3.41 -0.66
N ILE A 149 -13.66 -2.16 -0.25
CA ILE A 149 -13.34 -1.82 1.14
C ILE A 149 -14.54 -2.13 2.05
N GLY A 150 -15.76 -1.81 1.62
CA GLY A 150 -16.98 -2.13 2.37
C GLY A 150 -17.18 -3.63 2.56
N ARG A 151 -16.87 -4.45 1.55
CA ARG A 151 -16.90 -5.91 1.67
C ARG A 151 -15.80 -6.44 2.59
N ALA A 152 -14.60 -5.87 2.53
CA ALA A 152 -13.50 -6.24 3.41
C ALA A 152 -13.82 -5.91 4.87
N ALA A 153 -14.37 -4.73 5.14
CA ALA A 153 -14.81 -4.32 6.47
C ALA A 153 -15.90 -5.27 7.03
N ALA A 154 -16.91 -5.60 6.21
CA ALA A 154 -17.96 -6.55 6.59
C ALA A 154 -17.41 -7.96 6.86
N TYR A 155 -16.40 -8.39 6.10
CA TYR A 155 -15.71 -9.66 6.36
C TYR A 155 -14.99 -9.63 7.72
N VAL A 156 -14.22 -8.58 8.01
CA VAL A 156 -13.52 -8.43 9.29
C VAL A 156 -14.51 -8.41 10.47
N GLU A 157 -15.65 -7.73 10.32
CA GLU A 157 -16.72 -7.73 11.32
C GLU A 157 -17.31 -9.13 11.54
N SER A 158 -17.48 -9.91 10.46
CA SER A 158 -17.99 -11.28 10.56
C SER A 158 -17.05 -12.24 11.31
N LEU A 159 -15.76 -11.89 11.39
CA LEU A 159 -14.76 -12.57 12.20
C LEU A 159 -14.79 -12.13 13.69
N GLY A 160 -15.66 -11.18 14.06
CA GLY A 160 -15.71 -10.60 15.40
C GLY A 160 -14.59 -9.62 15.70
N LEU A 161 -13.93 -9.08 14.67
CA LEU A 161 -12.81 -8.15 14.79
C LEU A 161 -13.23 -6.71 14.46
N ASP A 162 -12.43 -5.74 14.92
CA ASP A 162 -12.66 -4.32 14.65
C ASP A 162 -12.30 -3.94 13.21
N SER A 163 -13.28 -3.38 12.49
CA SER A 163 -13.16 -2.87 11.12
C SER A 163 -13.15 -1.35 11.03
N THR A 164 -13.15 -0.62 12.16
CA THR A 164 -13.36 0.84 12.21
C THR A 164 -12.41 1.60 11.29
N LEU A 165 -11.13 1.19 11.24
CA LEU A 165 -10.14 1.82 10.36
C LEU A 165 -10.38 1.56 8.87
N LEU A 166 -10.99 0.44 8.48
CA LEU A 166 -11.37 0.20 7.08
C LEU A 166 -12.65 0.97 6.75
N ARG A 167 -13.62 1.00 7.67
CA ARG A 167 -14.87 1.76 7.53
C ARG A 167 -14.62 3.26 7.37
N SER A 168 -13.63 3.81 8.07
CA SER A 168 -13.27 5.23 7.94
C SER A 168 -12.63 5.59 6.60
N ARG A 169 -12.33 4.59 5.75
CA ARG A 169 -11.85 4.74 4.37
C ARG A 169 -12.97 4.51 3.35
N ILE A 170 -14.23 4.66 3.71
CA ILE A 170 -15.35 4.61 2.77
C ILE A 170 -15.90 6.04 2.65
N HIS A 171 -15.98 6.56 1.43
CA HIS A 171 -16.34 7.96 1.13
C HIS A 171 -17.62 8.06 0.32
#